data_AF-A0A177DI02-F1
#
_entry.id   AF-A0A177DI02-F1
#
_cell.length_a   1.000
_cell.length_b   1.000
_cell.length_c   1.000
_cell.angle_alpha   90.00
_cell.angle_beta   90.00
_cell.angle_gamma   90.00
#
_symmetry.space_group_name_H-M   'P 1'
#
loop_
_entity.id
_entity.type
_entity.pdbx_description
1 polymer ?
#
loop_
_entity_poly.entity_id
_entity_poly.type
_entity_poly.pdbx_seq_one_letter_code
_entity_poly.pdbx_strand_id
1 'polypeptide(L)'
;MPVVQETASEESDKPTMPLSSHGLTLQVDFAWSKFRNIVASRGAGGELTPLYIQHFRPAKPQLRFERATDHTNIAKGTIHSFSISGDCIIHGREIILKPLKRWKTEYNYLSHALGGTPVSWIANSTLKVWDYVCINSATQEPIAKLSVNWWALKQVGNFYFDKTEEEVSESLRDEVVITGLTLLYVMTTRMNNPIHLLGAAFAKPGKVEGNEAQATVPQDARETNGKLKST
;
A
#
# COMPACT_ATOMS: atom_id res chain seq x y z
N MET A 1 51.50 16.90 10.84
CA MET A 1 50.39 15.93 10.85
C MET A 1 49.18 16.59 10.23
N PRO A 2 48.66 16.13 9.08
CA PRO A 2 47.41 16.64 8.56
C PRO A 2 46.23 15.91 9.22
N VAL A 3 45.22 16.68 9.60
CA VAL A 3 43.94 16.22 10.13
C VAL A 3 43.10 15.70 8.96
N VAL A 4 42.74 14.44 9.03
CA VAL A 4 41.75 13.81 8.13
C VAL A 4 40.37 14.21 8.65
N GLN A 5 39.58 14.91 7.84
CA GLN A 5 38.15 15.12 8.09
C GLN A 5 37.35 14.41 7.00
N GLU A 6 36.95 13.20 7.37
CA GLU A 6 35.67 12.52 7.13
C GLU A 6 34.73 13.17 6.10
N THR A 7 34.74 12.60 4.90
CA THR A 7 33.71 12.80 3.87
C THR A 7 32.40 12.17 4.31
N ALA A 8 31.46 13.00 4.77
CA ALA A 8 30.06 12.63 4.89
C ALA A 8 29.51 12.29 3.50
N SER A 9 29.00 11.07 3.35
CA SER A 9 28.35 10.60 2.12
C SER A 9 26.98 11.26 2.02
N GLU A 10 26.84 12.24 1.13
CA GLU A 10 25.54 12.75 0.67
C GLU A 10 24.81 11.62 -0.06
N GLU A 11 23.83 11.00 0.60
CA GLU A 11 22.90 10.09 -0.05
C GLU A 11 21.90 10.92 -0.86
N SER A 12 22.29 11.12 -2.13
CA SER A 12 21.54 11.63 -3.27
C SER A 12 20.02 11.72 -3.09
N ASP A 13 19.58 12.96 -2.91
CA ASP A 13 18.24 13.45 -3.18
C ASP A 13 17.92 13.21 -4.66
N LYS A 14 17.37 12.03 -4.99
CA LYS A 14 16.86 11.76 -6.34
C LYS A 14 15.50 12.43 -6.48
N PRO A 15 15.31 13.30 -7.49
CA PRO A 15 14.00 13.84 -7.80
C PRO A 15 13.04 12.69 -8.10
N THR A 16 11.94 12.61 -7.35
CA THR A 16 10.81 11.72 -7.66
C THR A 16 10.34 12.06 -9.08
N MET A 17 10.69 11.21 -10.05
CA MET A 17 10.30 11.41 -11.45
C MET A 17 8.77 11.57 -11.55
N PRO A 18 8.28 12.53 -12.35
CA PRO A 18 6.86 12.53 -12.71
C PRO A 18 6.58 11.26 -13.51
N LEU A 19 5.57 10.49 -13.08
CA LEU A 19 4.95 9.52 -14.00
C LEU A 19 4.45 10.30 -15.22
N SER A 20 4.58 9.69 -16.40
CA SER A 20 4.31 10.27 -17.72
C SER A 20 3.25 11.37 -17.71
N SER A 21 3.53 12.51 -18.35
CA SER A 21 2.57 13.63 -18.52
C SER A 21 1.32 13.25 -19.33
N HIS A 22 1.32 12.06 -19.94
CA HIS A 22 0.22 11.53 -20.76
C HIS A 22 -0.50 10.34 -20.11
N GLY A 23 -0.11 9.94 -18.91
CA GLY A 23 -0.72 8.82 -18.21
C GLY A 23 -2.12 9.13 -17.64
N LEU A 24 -2.92 8.09 -17.41
CA LEU A 24 -4.23 8.21 -16.78
C LEU A 24 -4.10 8.88 -15.41
N THR A 25 -4.86 9.95 -15.20
CA THR A 25 -4.92 10.65 -13.91
C THR A 25 -6.30 10.49 -13.28
N LEU A 26 -6.34 9.99 -12.04
CA LEU A 26 -7.55 9.93 -11.24
C LEU A 26 -7.44 10.90 -10.07
N GLN A 27 -8.45 11.75 -9.88
CA GLN A 27 -8.53 12.66 -8.76
C GLN A 27 -9.22 11.98 -7.58
N VAL A 28 -8.67 12.15 -6.38
CA VAL A 28 -9.26 11.69 -5.12
C VAL A 28 -9.76 12.90 -4.34
N ASP A 29 -11.07 13.02 -4.23
CA ASP A 29 -11.74 13.99 -3.38
C ASP A 29 -12.09 13.33 -2.03
N PHE A 30 -11.61 13.92 -0.93
CA PHE A 30 -11.84 13.42 0.42
C PHE A 30 -12.98 14.21 1.05
N ALA A 31 -14.18 13.63 1.02
CA ALA A 31 -15.31 14.16 1.75
C ALA A 31 -15.25 13.68 3.21
N TRP A 32 -14.30 14.24 3.97
CA TRP A 32 -14.04 13.89 5.38
C TRP A 32 -15.31 13.96 6.25
N SER A 33 -16.14 14.99 6.06
CA SER A 33 -17.41 15.17 6.76
C SER A 33 -18.46 14.10 6.46
N LYS A 34 -18.30 13.37 5.34
CA LYS A 34 -19.19 12.28 4.89
C LYS A 34 -18.53 10.91 5.04
N PHE A 35 -17.35 10.85 5.66
CA PHE A 35 -16.54 9.64 5.84
C PHE A 35 -16.40 8.81 4.54
N ARG A 36 -16.19 9.49 3.42
CA ARG A 36 -16.00 8.84 2.11
C ARG A 36 -15.04 9.61 1.23
N ASN A 37 -14.38 8.87 0.34
CA ASN A 37 -13.59 9.43 -0.74
C ASN A 37 -14.26 9.11 -2.07
N ILE A 38 -14.20 10.05 -3.00
CA ILE A 38 -14.68 9.89 -4.38
C ILE A 38 -13.46 9.91 -5.27
N VAL A 39 -13.29 8.87 -6.08
CA VAL A 39 -12.23 8.78 -7.08
C VAL A 39 -12.86 8.98 -8.45
N ALA A 40 -12.39 9.97 -9.20
CA ALA A 40 -12.91 10.34 -10.51
C ALA A 40 -11.79 10.37 -11.56
N SER A 41 -12.07 9.90 -12.78
CA SER A 41 -11.18 10.18 -13.92
C SER A 41 -11.33 11.62 -14.37
N ARG A 42 -10.25 12.22 -14.85
CA ARG A 42 -10.24 13.55 -15.44
C ARG A 42 -10.18 13.43 -16.95
N GLY A 43 -11.26 13.82 -17.64
CA GLY A 43 -11.30 13.86 -19.09
C GLY A 43 -10.52 15.04 -19.68
N ALA A 44 -10.33 15.03 -21.00
CA ALA A 44 -9.57 16.05 -21.74
C ALA A 44 -10.13 17.49 -21.58
N GLY A 45 -11.44 17.63 -21.35
CA GLY A 45 -12.11 18.90 -21.09
C GLY A 45 -12.09 19.36 -19.62
N GLY A 46 -11.43 18.62 -18.72
CA GLY A 46 -11.42 18.89 -17.28
C GLY A 46 -12.67 18.40 -16.54
N GLU A 47 -13.61 17.75 -17.24
CA GLU A 47 -14.76 17.09 -16.63
C GLU A 47 -14.29 15.91 -15.76
N LEU A 48 -14.90 15.77 -14.58
CA LEU A 48 -14.60 14.71 -13.63
C LEU A 48 -15.71 13.66 -13.66
N THR A 49 -15.36 12.44 -14.07
CA THR A 49 -16.27 11.29 -14.10
C THR A 49 -16.01 10.40 -12.89
N PRO A 50 -16.92 10.33 -11.91
CA PRO A 50 -16.75 9.44 -10.75
C PRO A 50 -16.65 7.98 -11.18
N LEU A 51 -15.62 7.29 -10.69
CA LEU A 51 -15.38 5.86 -10.92
C LEU A 51 -15.66 5.04 -9.66
N TYR A 52 -15.17 5.52 -8.52
CA TYR A 52 -15.25 4.80 -7.25
C TYR A 52 -15.73 5.67 -6.11
N ILE A 53 -16.44 5.04 -5.18
CA ILE A 53 -16.76 5.60 -3.88
C ILE A 53 -16.14 4.68 -2.82
N GLN A 54 -15.19 5.21 -2.06
CA GLN A 54 -14.61 4.54 -0.92
C GLN A 54 -15.25 5.06 0.37
N HIS A 55 -15.97 4.20 1.06
CA HIS A 55 -16.49 4.48 2.39
C HIS A 55 -15.47 4.08 3.44
N PHE A 56 -15.27 4.92 4.46
CA PHE A 56 -14.59 4.53 5.69
C PHE A 56 -15.50 4.74 6.88
N ARG A 57 -15.38 3.92 7.91
CA ARG A 57 -16.12 4.08 9.16
C ARG A 57 -15.12 4.32 10.28
N PRO A 58 -15.12 5.47 10.96
CA PRO A 58 -14.13 5.74 12.02
C PRO A 58 -14.06 4.66 13.10
N ALA A 59 -15.20 4.03 13.42
CA ALA A 59 -15.30 2.99 14.44
C ALA A 59 -14.99 1.56 13.94
N LYS A 60 -14.78 1.34 12.64
CA LYS A 60 -14.44 0.02 12.09
C LYS A 60 -13.23 0.16 11.19
N PRO A 61 -12.19 -0.68 11.35
CA PRO A 61 -10.97 -0.54 10.57
C PRO A 61 -11.15 -1.22 9.19
N GLN A 62 -12.22 -0.86 8.49
CA GLN A 62 -12.64 -1.43 7.22
C GLN A 62 -13.00 -0.31 6.26
N LEU A 63 -12.45 -0.43 5.05
CA LEU A 63 -12.76 0.38 3.89
C LEU A 63 -13.67 -0.43 2.97
N ARG A 64 -14.70 0.20 2.41
CA ARG A 64 -15.59 -0.42 1.42
C ARG A 64 -15.53 0.37 0.13
N PHE A 65 -15.30 -0.31 -0.98
CA PHE A 65 -15.19 0.31 -2.30
C PHE A 65 -16.37 -0.09 -3.16
N GLU A 66 -17.02 0.89 -3.77
CA GLU A 66 -18.14 0.71 -4.68
C GLU A 66 -17.84 1.38 -6.01
N ARG A 67 -18.41 0.86 -7.11
CA ARG A 67 -18.46 1.62 -8.35
C ARG A 67 -19.42 2.79 -8.20
N ALA A 68 -19.05 3.94 -8.76
CA ALA A 68 -19.88 5.14 -8.67
C ALA A 68 -21.12 5.07 -9.58
N THR A 69 -21.09 4.23 -10.62
CA THR A 69 -22.17 4.10 -11.62
C THR A 69 -23.39 3.36 -11.10
N ASP A 70 -23.18 2.27 -10.36
CA ASP A 70 -24.24 1.34 -9.96
C ASP A 70 -24.21 0.98 -8.47
N HIS A 71 -23.28 1.55 -7.69
CA HIS A 71 -23.08 1.28 -6.27
C HIS A 71 -22.78 -0.19 -5.94
N THR A 72 -22.31 -0.97 -6.92
CA THR A 72 -21.90 -2.35 -6.69
C THR A 72 -20.64 -2.38 -5.85
N ASN A 73 -20.62 -3.22 -4.81
CA ASN A 73 -19.42 -3.41 -4.00
C ASN A 73 -18.41 -4.27 -4.76
N ILE A 74 -17.25 -3.68 -5.05
CA ILE A 74 -16.17 -4.36 -5.80
C ILE A 74 -15.04 -4.81 -4.89
N ALA A 75 -14.86 -4.14 -3.75
CA ALA A 75 -13.78 -4.46 -2.85
C ALA A 75 -13.98 -4.03 -1.41
N LYS A 76 -13.12 -4.59 -0.56
CA LYS A 76 -13.00 -4.27 0.85
C LYS A 76 -11.52 -4.18 1.22
N GLY A 77 -11.14 -3.12 1.91
CA GLY A 77 -9.84 -2.99 2.58
C GLY A 77 -10.01 -3.21 4.09
N THR A 78 -9.05 -3.86 4.74
CA THR A 78 -9.01 -4.05 6.19
C THR A 78 -7.70 -3.50 6.73
N ILE A 79 -7.82 -2.64 7.73
CA ILE A 79 -6.72 -2.04 8.46
C ILE A 79 -6.59 -2.81 9.77
N HIS A 80 -5.39 -3.19 10.15
CA HIS A 80 -5.17 -3.87 11.42
C HIS A 80 -4.77 -2.89 12.49
N SER A 81 -5.30 -3.06 13.70
CA SER A 81 -4.85 -2.24 14.83
C SER A 81 -3.42 -2.61 15.23
N PHE A 82 -3.07 -3.89 15.30
CA PHE A 82 -1.78 -4.33 15.87
C PHE A 82 -0.73 -4.79 14.83
N SER A 83 -1.12 -4.88 13.56
CA SER A 83 -0.22 -5.22 12.45
C SER A 83 -0.07 -4.00 11.55
N ILE A 84 1.13 -3.83 10.98
CA ILE A 84 1.36 -2.83 9.94
C ILE A 84 0.95 -3.34 8.55
N SER A 85 0.53 -4.60 8.41
CA SER A 85 -0.05 -5.11 7.17
C SER A 85 -1.45 -4.54 6.89
N GLY A 86 -1.89 -4.64 5.65
CA GLY A 86 -3.28 -4.39 5.26
C GLY A 86 -3.79 -5.50 4.35
N ASP A 87 -5.07 -5.80 4.43
CA ASP A 87 -5.67 -6.84 3.60
C ASP A 87 -6.71 -6.20 2.66
N CYS A 88 -6.76 -6.66 1.42
CA CYS A 88 -7.74 -6.26 0.44
C CYS A 88 -8.45 -7.51 -0.11
N ILE A 89 -9.76 -7.43 -0.28
CA ILE A 89 -10.54 -8.39 -1.08
C ILE A 89 -11.05 -7.61 -2.28
N ILE A 90 -10.59 -7.96 -3.48
CA ILE A 90 -10.94 -7.28 -4.74
C ILE A 90 -11.57 -8.31 -5.67
N HIS A 91 -12.83 -8.10 -6.05
CA HIS A 91 -13.60 -9.05 -6.88
C HIS A 91 -13.55 -10.48 -6.34
N GLY A 92 -13.60 -10.64 -5.01
CA GLY A 92 -13.52 -11.92 -4.32
C GLY A 92 -12.11 -12.53 -4.18
N ARG A 93 -11.06 -11.86 -4.68
CA ARG A 93 -9.67 -12.31 -4.55
C ARG A 93 -8.95 -11.56 -3.44
N GLU A 94 -8.25 -12.30 -2.60
CA GLU A 94 -7.48 -11.74 -1.50
C GLU A 94 -6.11 -11.21 -1.97
N ILE A 95 -5.74 -10.05 -1.46
CA ILE A 95 -4.44 -9.41 -1.60
C ILE A 95 -3.99 -8.98 -0.20
N ILE A 96 -2.82 -9.45 0.22
CA ILE A 96 -2.22 -9.08 1.51
C ILE A 96 -1.04 -8.15 1.23
N LEU A 97 -1.15 -6.90 1.68
CA LEU A 97 -0.08 -5.91 1.65
C LEU A 97 0.88 -6.19 2.80
N LYS A 98 2.03 -6.83 2.48
CA LYS A 98 3.02 -7.19 3.50
C LYS A 98 4.10 -6.12 3.61
N PRO A 99 4.46 -5.69 4.84
CA PRO A 99 5.58 -4.78 5.05
C PRO A 99 6.91 -5.49 4.77
N LEU A 100 7.77 -4.89 3.95
CA LEU A 100 9.10 -5.43 3.65
C LEU A 100 10.13 -5.12 4.76
N LYS A 101 10.05 -3.95 5.37
CA LYS A 101 10.88 -3.56 6.52
C LYS A 101 10.04 -2.80 7.54
N ARG A 102 10.40 -2.89 8.82
CA ARG A 102 9.68 -2.20 9.90
C ARG A 102 9.84 -0.66 9.85
N TRP A 103 10.98 -0.19 9.34
CA TRP A 103 11.34 1.24 9.30
C TRP A 103 11.21 1.88 7.91
N LYS A 104 11.20 1.08 6.84
CA LYS A 104 10.96 1.56 5.48
C LYS A 104 9.52 1.22 5.11
N THR A 105 8.75 2.24 4.74
CA THR A 105 7.34 2.13 4.38
C THR A 105 7.17 1.57 2.98
N GLU A 106 7.59 0.32 2.84
CA GLU A 106 7.56 -0.43 1.60
C GLU A 106 6.71 -1.67 1.81
N TYR A 107 5.71 -1.83 0.95
CA TYR A 107 4.73 -2.91 1.03
C TYR A 107 4.72 -3.68 -0.27
N ASN A 108 4.72 -5.01 -0.21
CA ASN A 108 4.66 -5.85 -1.39
C ASN A 108 3.42 -6.75 -1.38
N TYR A 109 3.02 -7.12 -2.59
CA TYR A 109 1.97 -8.10 -2.83
C TYR A 109 2.12 -8.71 -4.23
N LEU A 110 1.37 -9.78 -4.51
CA LEU A 110 1.29 -10.35 -5.87
C LEU A 110 0.07 -9.76 -6.56
N SER A 111 0.30 -9.09 -7.68
CA SER A 111 -0.76 -8.48 -8.49
C SER A 111 -1.52 -9.53 -9.26
N HIS A 112 -2.83 -9.66 -9.00
CA HIS A 112 -3.69 -10.55 -9.77
C HIS A 112 -3.96 -9.98 -11.17
N ALA A 113 -4.05 -8.65 -11.27
CA ALA A 113 -4.24 -7.96 -12.54
C ALA A 113 -3.05 -8.11 -13.51
N LEU A 114 -1.85 -8.34 -12.98
CA LEU A 114 -0.62 -8.58 -13.74
C LEU A 114 -0.16 -10.04 -13.69
N GLY A 115 -1.09 -11.00 -13.54
CA GLY A 115 -0.79 -12.43 -13.66
C GLY A 115 0.11 -13.00 -12.56
N GLY A 116 0.03 -12.45 -11.34
CA GLY A 116 0.84 -12.86 -10.19
C GLY A 116 2.19 -12.11 -10.09
N THR A 117 2.39 -11.05 -10.87
CA THR A 117 3.63 -10.26 -10.82
C THR A 117 3.81 -9.61 -9.44
N PRO A 118 5.00 -9.71 -8.80
CA PRO A 118 5.30 -9.01 -7.57
C PRO A 118 5.30 -7.49 -7.77
N VAL A 119 4.53 -6.78 -6.96
CA VAL A 119 4.38 -5.33 -6.98
C VAL A 119 4.70 -4.76 -5.60
N SER A 120 5.36 -3.61 -5.58
CA SER A 120 5.70 -2.87 -4.36
C SER A 120 5.10 -1.47 -4.35
N TRP A 121 4.52 -1.07 -3.22
CA TRP A 121 4.23 0.32 -2.89
C TRP A 121 5.34 0.88 -2.00
N ILE A 122 6.02 1.92 -2.48
CA ILE A 122 7.05 2.66 -1.73
C ILE A 122 6.45 3.99 -1.29
N ALA A 123 6.29 4.19 0.02
CA ALA A 123 5.82 5.46 0.55
C ALA A 123 6.97 6.39 0.90
N ASN A 124 6.87 7.64 0.44
CA ASN A 124 7.70 8.78 0.82
C ASN A 124 6.78 9.87 1.40
N SER A 125 6.93 10.15 2.69
CA SER A 125 6.01 11.03 3.43
C SER A 125 6.76 12.21 4.02
N THR A 126 6.33 13.42 3.67
CA THR A 126 6.69 14.66 4.35
C THR A 126 5.55 15.10 5.27
N LEU A 127 5.73 16.17 6.04
CA LEU A 127 4.66 16.73 6.89
C LEU A 127 3.44 17.22 6.08
N LYS A 128 3.63 17.58 4.81
CA LYS A 128 2.59 18.17 3.96
C LYS A 128 2.07 17.21 2.90
N VAL A 129 2.99 16.48 2.27
CA VAL A 129 2.71 15.65 1.09
C VAL A 129 3.16 14.22 1.34
N TRP A 130 2.27 13.28 1.07
CA TRP A 130 2.55 11.85 1.10
C TRP A 130 2.45 11.29 -0.30
N ASP A 131 3.57 10.78 -0.79
CA ASP A 131 3.68 10.13 -2.09
C ASP A 131 3.85 8.63 -1.89
N TYR A 132 3.12 7.84 -2.67
CA TYR A 132 3.22 6.40 -2.71
C TYR A 132 3.45 6.00 -4.16
N VAL A 133 4.57 5.34 -4.44
CA VAL A 133 4.91 4.88 -5.79
C VAL A 133 4.71 3.38 -5.86
N CYS A 134 3.83 2.94 -6.75
CA CYS A 134 3.60 1.55 -7.09
C CYS A 134 4.55 1.16 -8.22
N ILE A 135 5.37 0.13 -7.99
CA ILE A 135 6.37 -0.34 -8.95
C ILE A 135 6.26 -1.85 -9.15
N ASN A 136 6.66 -2.33 -10.32
CA ASN A 136 6.96 -3.74 -10.52
C ASN A 136 8.22 -4.09 -9.72
N SER A 137 8.14 -5.01 -8.75
CA SER A 137 9.28 -5.31 -7.88
C SER A 137 10.44 -5.98 -8.63
N ALA A 138 10.16 -6.67 -9.75
CA ALA A 138 11.17 -7.35 -10.55
C ALA A 138 11.88 -6.41 -11.52
N THR A 139 11.13 -5.57 -12.26
CA THR A 139 11.70 -4.68 -13.28
C THR A 139 12.05 -3.28 -12.75
N GLN A 140 11.53 -2.91 -11.57
CA GLN A 140 11.61 -1.56 -10.99
C GLN A 140 10.90 -0.48 -11.82
N GLU A 141 10.08 -0.87 -12.79
CA GLU A 141 9.29 0.05 -13.60
C GLU A 141 8.10 0.62 -12.79
N PRO A 142 7.81 1.92 -12.90
CA PRO A 142 6.64 2.52 -12.26
C PRO A 142 5.34 2.04 -12.90
N ILE A 143 4.35 1.74 -12.07
CA ILE A 143 2.99 1.39 -12.48
C ILE A 143 2.06 2.58 -12.24
N ALA A 144 2.12 3.12 -11.03
CA ALA A 144 1.30 4.24 -10.62
C ALA A 144 1.93 5.02 -9.45
N LYS A 145 1.43 6.22 -9.19
CA LYS A 145 1.76 7.04 -8.03
C LYS A 145 0.48 7.58 -7.43
N LEU A 146 0.29 7.39 -6.12
CA LEU A 146 -0.69 8.11 -5.33
C LEU A 146 0.01 9.27 -4.62
N SER A 147 -0.41 10.50 -4.89
CA SER A 147 0.09 11.69 -4.19
C SER A 147 -1.05 12.32 -3.39
N VAL A 148 -0.80 12.61 -2.12
CA VAL A 148 -1.79 13.17 -1.19
C VAL A 148 -1.21 14.42 -0.53
N ASN A 149 -1.90 15.55 -0.64
CA ASN A 149 -1.56 16.79 0.04
C ASN A 149 -2.55 17.03 1.19
N TRP A 150 -2.10 16.75 2.40
CA TRP A 150 -2.93 16.85 3.61
C TRP A 150 -3.38 18.28 3.93
N TRP A 151 -2.70 19.28 3.39
CA TRP A 151 -3.02 20.70 3.62
C TRP A 151 -3.86 21.30 2.49
N ALA A 152 -4.21 20.52 1.46
CA ALA A 152 -5.06 21.00 0.39
C ALA A 152 -6.54 21.04 0.84
N LEU A 153 -7.19 22.18 0.62
CA LEU A 153 -8.58 22.42 1.05
C LEU A 153 -9.63 21.72 0.18
N LYS A 154 -9.33 21.40 -1.09
CA LYS A 154 -10.32 20.90 -2.08
C LYS A 154 -9.86 19.72 -2.94
N GLN A 155 -8.56 19.40 -2.95
CA GLN A 155 -7.97 18.34 -3.78
C GLN A 155 -6.93 17.61 -2.95
N VAL A 156 -7.37 16.58 -2.26
CA VAL A 156 -6.55 15.95 -1.22
C VAL A 156 -5.61 14.91 -1.82
N GLY A 157 -5.91 14.30 -2.97
CA GLY A 157 -4.91 13.51 -3.69
C GLY A 157 -5.21 13.18 -5.14
N ASN A 158 -4.24 12.58 -5.83
CA ASN A 158 -4.37 12.08 -7.19
C ASN A 158 -3.61 10.75 -7.36
N PHE A 159 -4.17 9.86 -8.17
CA PHE A 159 -3.44 8.76 -8.80
C PHE A 159 -2.93 9.22 -10.16
N TYR A 160 -1.67 8.92 -10.44
CA TYR A 160 -1.04 9.05 -11.74
C TYR A 160 -0.64 7.65 -12.18
N PHE A 161 -1.13 7.18 -13.31
CA PHE A 161 -0.68 5.92 -13.91
C PHE A 161 0.42 6.21 -14.91
N ASP A 162 1.31 5.25 -15.13
CA ASP A 162 2.37 5.43 -16.14
C ASP A 162 1.83 5.33 -17.58
N LYS A 163 0.76 4.56 -17.76
CA LYS A 163 0.10 4.27 -19.05
C LYS A 163 -1.18 5.09 -19.25
N THR A 164 -1.63 5.18 -20.50
CA THR A 164 -2.86 5.91 -20.85
C THR A 164 -4.13 5.17 -20.39
N GLU A 165 -5.29 5.81 -20.45
CA GLU A 165 -6.56 5.19 -20.02
C GLU A 165 -6.89 3.92 -20.84
N GLU A 166 -6.58 3.93 -22.13
CA GLU A 166 -6.83 2.81 -23.05
C GLU A 166 -5.94 1.59 -22.77
N GLU A 167 -4.74 1.83 -22.22
CA GLU A 167 -3.75 0.80 -21.91
C GLU A 167 -3.89 0.24 -20.49
N VAL A 168 -4.56 0.98 -19.59
CA VAL A 168 -4.80 0.54 -18.21
C VAL A 168 -6.08 -0.30 -18.17
N SER A 169 -5.91 -1.60 -17.99
CA SER A 169 -7.05 -2.50 -17.78
C SER A 169 -7.85 -2.12 -16.53
N GLU A 170 -9.16 -2.33 -16.56
CA GLU A 170 -10.03 -2.05 -15.41
C GLU A 170 -9.58 -2.83 -14.16
N SER A 171 -9.16 -4.09 -14.31
CA SER A 171 -8.65 -4.89 -13.20
C SER A 171 -7.39 -4.30 -12.57
N LEU A 172 -6.49 -3.73 -13.37
CA LEU A 172 -5.27 -3.08 -12.87
C LEU A 172 -5.62 -1.77 -12.18
N ARG A 173 -6.52 -0.97 -12.77
CA ARG A 173 -7.02 0.27 -12.18
C ARG A 173 -7.65 0.02 -10.81
N ASP A 174 -8.57 -0.96 -10.73
CA ASP A 174 -9.21 -1.36 -9.49
C ASP A 174 -8.17 -1.73 -8.43
N GLU A 175 -7.25 -2.64 -8.79
CA GLU A 175 -6.21 -3.12 -7.88
C GLU A 175 -5.33 -1.99 -7.34
N VAL A 176 -4.82 -1.11 -8.21
CA VAL A 176 -3.97 0.02 -7.83
C VAL A 176 -4.73 1.01 -6.94
N VAL A 177 -5.96 1.37 -7.30
CA VAL A 177 -6.74 2.33 -6.51
C VAL A 177 -7.05 1.78 -5.11
N ILE A 178 -7.50 0.53 -5.04
CA ILE A 178 -7.90 -0.10 -3.79
C ILE A 178 -6.70 -0.34 -2.87
N THR A 179 -5.60 -0.86 -3.41
CA THR A 179 -4.38 -1.11 -2.61
C THR A 179 -3.72 0.20 -2.16
N GLY A 180 -3.64 1.20 -3.05
CA GLY A 180 -3.09 2.52 -2.72
C GLY A 180 -3.89 3.25 -1.63
N LEU A 181 -5.23 3.29 -1.75
CA LEU A 181 -6.08 3.90 -0.71
C LEU A 181 -6.06 3.10 0.59
N THR A 182 -6.05 1.77 0.53
CA THR A 182 -5.94 0.95 1.75
C THR A 182 -4.63 1.24 2.48
N LEU A 183 -3.52 1.31 1.74
CA LEU A 183 -2.21 1.63 2.30
C LEU A 183 -2.17 3.03 2.91
N LEU A 184 -2.78 4.02 2.26
CA LEU A 184 -2.91 5.37 2.82
C LEU A 184 -3.52 5.35 4.22
N TYR A 185 -4.65 4.65 4.40
CA TYR A 185 -5.32 4.59 5.70
C TYR A 185 -4.58 3.74 6.75
N VAL A 186 -3.91 2.65 6.33
CA VAL A 186 -2.99 1.90 7.21
C VAL A 186 -1.93 2.86 7.78
N MET A 187 -1.33 3.66 6.90
CA MET A 187 -0.30 4.63 7.27
C MET A 187 -0.83 5.77 8.13
N THR A 188 -1.99 6.36 7.80
CA THR A 188 -2.64 7.41 8.60
C THR A 188 -2.96 6.92 10.01
N THR A 189 -3.46 5.69 10.14
CA THR A 189 -3.79 5.09 11.44
C THR A 189 -2.52 4.86 12.27
N ARG A 190 -1.44 4.39 11.63
CA ARG A 190 -0.13 4.19 12.28
C ARG A 190 0.48 5.49 12.81
N MET A 191 0.38 6.58 12.04
CA MET A 191 0.97 7.87 12.44
C MET A 191 0.19 8.58 13.55
N ASN A 192 -1.12 8.36 13.62
CA ASN A 192 -1.97 8.97 14.65
C ASN A 192 -2.01 8.17 15.97
N ASN A 193 -1.39 6.99 16.05
CA ASN A 193 -1.42 6.15 17.25
C ASN A 193 -0.03 5.59 17.62
N PRO A 194 0.87 6.41 18.22
CA PRO A 194 2.25 6.03 18.49
C PRO A 194 2.41 4.90 19.53
N ILE A 195 1.37 4.58 20.32
CA ILE A 195 1.35 3.44 21.24
C ILE A 195 1.45 2.10 20.46
N HIS A 196 1.11 2.10 19.16
CA HIS A 196 1.16 0.94 18.27
C HIS A 196 2.57 0.64 17.72
N LEU A 197 3.54 1.54 17.92
CA LEU A 197 4.95 1.31 17.55
C LEU A 197 5.59 0.18 18.39
N LEU A 198 5.06 -0.09 19.60
CA LEU A 198 5.54 -1.17 20.47
C LEU A 198 5.12 -2.57 19.96
N GLY A 199 3.95 -2.71 19.33
CA GLY A 199 3.50 -3.98 18.73
C GLY A 199 4.25 -4.34 17.44
N ALA A 200 4.64 -3.33 16.66
CA ALA A 200 5.46 -3.50 15.46
C ALA A 200 6.87 -4.05 15.77
N ALA A 201 7.35 -3.94 17.02
CA ALA A 201 8.58 -4.58 17.48
C ALA A 201 8.50 -6.13 17.53
N PHE A 202 7.29 -6.72 17.45
CA PHE A 202 7.08 -8.17 17.50
C PHE A 202 6.54 -8.79 16.20
N ALA A 203 6.13 -7.99 15.19
CA ALA A 203 5.63 -8.51 13.91
C ALA A 203 6.76 -8.99 12.97
N LYS A 204 6.73 -10.26 12.51
CA LYS A 204 7.73 -10.81 11.58
C LYS A 204 7.54 -10.22 10.17
N PRO A 205 8.53 -9.52 9.59
CA PRO A 205 8.49 -9.13 8.18
C PRO A 205 8.66 -10.37 7.28
N GLY A 206 8.01 -10.38 6.11
CA GLY A 206 8.06 -11.50 5.19
C GLY A 206 7.95 -11.05 3.73
N LYS A 207 8.92 -11.44 2.90
CA LYS A 207 8.92 -11.23 1.45
C LYS A 207 7.91 -12.19 0.82
N VAL A 208 7.12 -11.73 -0.15
CA VAL A 208 6.30 -12.62 -0.98
C VAL A 208 7.13 -12.92 -2.21
N GLU A 209 7.73 -14.10 -2.23
CA GLU A 209 8.42 -14.64 -3.41
C GLU A 209 7.46 -15.56 -4.16
N GLY A 210 7.48 -15.48 -5.49
CA GLY A 210 6.62 -16.27 -6.36
C GLY A 210 7.12 -17.71 -6.49
N ASN A 211 6.21 -18.63 -6.19
CA ASN A 211 6.08 -20.05 -6.57
C ASN A 211 7.05 -21.14 -6.02
N GLU A 212 6.40 -22.22 -5.55
CA GLU A 212 6.86 -23.59 -5.26
C GLU A 212 8.06 -23.82 -4.31
N ALA A 213 7.77 -24.15 -3.05
CA ALA A 213 8.45 -25.23 -2.32
C ALA A 213 7.61 -25.70 -1.13
N GLN A 214 7.40 -27.02 -1.10
CA GLN A 214 6.75 -27.79 -0.06
C GLN A 214 7.30 -27.46 1.33
N ALA A 215 6.39 -27.30 2.30
CA ALA A 215 6.74 -27.31 3.70
C ALA A 215 7.11 -28.74 4.13
N THR A 216 8.38 -29.11 4.03
CA THR A 216 8.95 -30.18 4.84
C THR A 216 9.10 -29.68 6.27
N VAL A 217 8.27 -30.22 7.16
CA VAL A 217 8.37 -30.07 8.61
C VAL A 217 9.61 -30.82 9.10
N PRO A 218 10.53 -30.21 9.87
CA PRO A 218 11.48 -30.96 10.68
C PRO A 218 10.80 -31.31 12.02
N GLN A 219 10.40 -32.57 12.14
CA GLN A 219 10.23 -33.25 13.43
C GLN A 219 11.61 -33.69 13.95
N ASP A 220 11.67 -33.93 15.27
CA ASP A 220 12.79 -34.32 16.12
C ASP A 220 13.64 -33.15 16.68
N ALA A 221 13.93 -33.07 17.99
CA ALA A 221 14.12 -34.16 18.93
C ALA A 221 14.02 -33.74 20.42
N ARG A 222 13.76 -34.77 21.24
CA ARG A 222 14.21 -35.00 22.64
C ARG A 222 13.16 -34.94 23.76
N GLU A 223 12.43 -36.04 23.85
CA GLU A 223 12.33 -36.77 25.12
C GLU A 223 13.72 -37.31 25.52
N THR A 224 14.12 -37.10 26.77
CA THR A 224 14.97 -38.05 27.50
C THR A 224 14.42 -38.18 28.91
N ASN A 225 13.97 -39.39 29.20
CA ASN A 225 13.49 -39.88 30.47
C ASN A 225 14.67 -40.28 31.38
N GLY A 226 14.50 -40.14 32.70
CA GLY A 226 15.19 -40.96 33.69
C GLY A 226 16.13 -40.25 34.68
N LYS A 227 15.65 -40.03 35.91
CA LYS A 227 16.31 -40.64 37.09
C LYS A 227 15.40 -40.66 38.34
N LEU A 228 15.20 -41.87 38.85
CA LEU A 228 14.62 -42.21 40.15
C LEU A 228 15.35 -41.50 41.30
N LYS A 229 14.60 -41.18 42.37
CA LYS A 229 15.05 -41.45 43.75
C LYS A 229 13.90 -41.97 44.59
N SER A 230 14.11 -43.19 45.08
CA SER A 230 13.43 -43.83 46.21
C SER A 230 13.96 -43.23 47.51
N THR A 231 13.09 -42.74 48.39
CA THR A 231 12.92 -43.21 49.79
C THR A 231 11.71 -42.50 50.40
#